data_AF-A0A840YF55-F1
#
_entry.id   AF-A0A840YF55-F1
#
_cell.length_a   1.000
_cell.length_b   1.000
_cell.length_c   1.000
_cell.angle_alpha   90.00
_cell.angle_beta   90.00
_cell.angle_gamma   90.00
#
_symmetry.space_group_name_H-M   'P 1'
#
loop_
_entity.id
_entity.type
_entity.pdbx_description
1 polymer ?
#
loop_
_entity_poly.entity_id
_entity_poly.type
_entity_poly.pdbx_seq_one_letter_code
_entity_poly.pdbx_strand_id
1 'polypeptide(L)' 'MAFVTLASTQPVELTVEKDGNSASGTSILDLMMLGAAKGDSITISAEGDGAETAVQALAELVEARFGED' A
#
# COMPACT_ATOMS: atom_id res chain seq x y z
N MET A 1 5.99 1.64 8.87
CA MET A 1 6.96 2.07 7.84
C MET A 1 7.21 1.00 6.77
N ALA A 2 7.05 -0.29 7.09
CA ALA A 2 7.31 -1.39 6.15
C ALA A 2 6.56 -1.27 4.80
N PHE A 3 5.33 -0.75 4.79
CA PHE A 3 4.54 -0.57 3.56
C PHE A 3 5.25 0.32 2.54
N VAL A 4 5.59 1.55 2.93
CA VAL A 4 6.23 2.53 2.04
C VAL A 4 7.59 2.03 1.58
N THR A 5 8.33 1.37 2.48
CA THR A 5 9.62 0.76 2.12
C THR A 5 9.45 -0.30 1.05
N LEU A 6 8.50 -1.23 1.21
CA LEU A 6 8.22 -2.27 0.22
C LEU A 6 7.68 -1.68 -1.08
N ALA A 7 6.76 -0.72 -1.00
CA ALA A 7 6.20 -0.03 -2.16
C ALA A 7 7.30 0.68 -2.97
N SER A 8 8.26 1.31 -2.29
CA SER A 8 9.37 2.03 -2.93
C SER A 8 10.39 1.11 -3.61
N THR A 9 10.39 -0.20 -3.31
CA THR A 9 11.24 -1.17 -4.02
C THR A 9 10.57 -1.76 -5.26
N GLN A 10 9.27 -1.54 -5.44
CA GLN A 10 8.55 -2.06 -6.60
C GLN A 10 8.80 -1.17 -7.83
N PRO A 11 9.01 -1.75 -9.02
CA PRO A 11 9.23 -0.99 -10.25
C PRO A 11 7.92 -0.48 -10.90
N VAL A 12 6.86 -0.31 -10.12
CA VAL A 12 5.51 0.04 -10.59
C VAL A 12 4.92 1.19 -9.78
N GLU A 13 4.00 1.91 -10.40
CA GLU A 13 3.25 2.94 -9.70
C GLU A 13 2.19 2.30 -8.82
N LEU A 14 2.18 2.68 -7.54
CA LEU A 14 1.29 2.12 -6.52
C LEU A 14 0.37 3.20 -5.98
N THR A 15 -0.92 2.92 -6.02
CA THR A 15 -1.97 3.79 -5.49
C THR A 15 -2.76 3.04 -4.43
N VAL A 16 -3.01 3.69 -3.30
CA VAL A 16 -3.84 3.16 -2.21
C VAL A 16 -5.05 4.05 -2.08
N GLU A 17 -6.24 3.46 -2.13
CA GLU A 17 -7.51 4.18 -1.97
C GLU A 17 -8.20 3.75 -0.67
N LYS A 18 -8.83 4.71 0.02
CA LYS A 18 -9.68 4.49 1.19
C LYS A 18 -10.85 5.45 1.15
N ASP A 19 -12.09 4.93 1.22
CA ASP A 19 -13.31 5.76 1.25
C ASP A 19 -13.36 6.83 0.12
N GLY A 20 -12.87 6.48 -1.07
CA GLY A 20 -12.80 7.40 -2.22
C GLY A 20 -11.67 8.45 -2.17
N ASN A 21 -10.79 8.40 -1.17
CA ASN A 21 -9.55 9.17 -1.15
C ASN A 21 -8.41 8.30 -1.66
N SER A 22 -7.61 8.83 -2.58
CA SER A 22 -6.47 8.14 -3.18
C SER A 22 -5.17 8.73 -2.65
N ALA A 23 -4.19 7.88 -2.39
CA ALA A 23 -2.87 8.24 -1.91
C ALA A 23 -1.78 7.44 -2.63
N SER A 24 -0.61 8.03 -2.79
CA SER A 24 0.55 7.32 -3.35
C SER A 24 1.14 6.32 -2.35
N GLY A 25 1.28 5.06 -2.76
CA GLY A 25 1.83 3.99 -1.92
C GLY A 25 3.30 4.17 -1.56
N THR A 26 4.04 4.99 -2.31
CA THR A 26 5.46 5.29 -2.08
C THR A 26 5.69 6.54 -1.22
N SER A 27 4.64 7.30 -0.92
CA SER A 27 4.72 8.53 -0.13
C SER A 27 4.15 8.32 1.27
N ILE A 28 5.02 8.30 2.27
CA ILE A 28 4.61 8.16 3.68
C ILE A 28 3.63 9.25 4.13
N LEU A 29 3.80 10.48 3.63
CA LEU A 29 2.94 11.61 3.98
C LEU A 29 1.51 11.41 3.47
N ASP A 30 1.39 10.93 2.23
CA ASP A 30 0.12 10.63 1.56
C ASP A 30 -0.65 9.53 2.31
N LEU A 31 0.04 8.45 2.66
CA LEU A 31 -0.56 7.36 3.45
C LEU A 31 -0.93 7.78 4.87
N MET A 32 -0.14 8.66 5.50
CA MET A 32 -0.50 9.25 6.80
C MET A 32 -1.76 10.11 6.70
N MET A 33 -1.93 10.87 5.61
CA MET A 33 -3.14 11.66 5.36
C MET A 33 -4.35 10.79 5.01
N LEU A 34 -4.13 9.68 4.31
CA LEU A 34 -5.18 8.68 4.05
C LEU A 34 -5.75 8.12 5.35
N GLY A 35 -4.94 8.06 6.41
CA GLY A 35 -5.40 7.75 7.76
C GLY A 35 -5.97 6.34 7.91
N ALA A 36 -5.52 5.39 7.09
CA ALA A 36 -5.95 4.00 7.17
C ALA A 36 -5.49 3.37 8.49
N ALA A 37 -6.43 2.87 9.28
CA ALA A 37 -6.17 2.20 10.55
C ALA A 37 -6.56 0.71 10.48
N LYS A 38 -6.20 -0.05 11.51
CA LYS A 38 -6.62 -1.44 11.65
C LYS A 38 -8.15 -1.51 11.70
N GLY A 39 -8.74 -2.25 10.76
CA GLY A 39 -10.18 -2.39 10.62
C GLY A 39 -10.77 -1.57 9.47
N ASP A 40 -9.99 -0.66 8.88
CA ASP A 40 -10.36 -0.03 7.61
C ASP A 40 -10.11 -0.96 6.43
N SER A 41 -10.90 -0.76 5.37
CA SER A 41 -10.67 -1.38 4.07
C SER A 41 -9.97 -0.39 3.17
N ILE A 42 -8.90 -0.84 2.52
CA ILE A 42 -8.17 -0.08 1.50
C ILE A 42 -8.13 -0.87 0.20
N THR A 43 -8.12 -0.17 -0.93
CA THR A 43 -7.92 -0.74 -2.26
C THR A 43 -6.49 -0.43 -2.68
N ILE A 44 -5.71 -1.45 -3.00
CA ILE A 44 -4.34 -1.29 -3.51
C ILE A 44 -4.37 -1.57 -5.01
N SER A 45 -3.90 -0.60 -5.79
CA SER A 45 -3.81 -0.67 -7.24
C SER A 45 -2.37 -0.46 -7.67
N ALA A 46 -1.92 -1.24 -8.66
CA ALA A 46 -0.61 -1.07 -9.28
C ALA A 46 -0.74 -1.02 -10.79
N GLU A 47 0.13 -0.25 -11.44
CA GLU A 47 0.17 -0.15 -12.91
C GLU A 47 1.61 -0.32 -13.42
N GLY A 48 1.78 -1.14 -14.47
CA GLY A 48 3.07 -1.42 -15.09
C GLY A 48 3.49 -2.89 -15.04
N ASP A 49 4.73 -3.15 -15.46
CA ASP A 49 5.31 -4.50 -15.50
C ASP A 49 5.68 -4.96 -14.08
N GLY A 50 5.03 -6.03 -13.60
CA GLY A 50 5.16 -6.50 -12.22
C GLY A 50 4.08 -5.98 -11.26
N ALA A 51 3.02 -5.33 -11.77
CA ALA A 51 1.91 -4.82 -10.97
C ALA A 51 1.27 -5.89 -10.08
N GLU A 52 1.01 -7.08 -10.63
CA GLU A 52 0.40 -8.19 -9.89
C GLU A 52 1.26 -8.63 -8.70
N THR A 53 2.56 -8.82 -8.92
CA THR A 53 3.54 -9.16 -7.87
C THR A 53 3.62 -8.09 -6.80
N ALA A 54 3.63 -6.81 -7.20
CA ALA A 54 3.70 -5.69 -6.27
C ALA A 54 2.47 -5.61 -5.36
N VAL A 55 1.27 -5.72 -5.93
CA VAL A 55 0.01 -5.74 -5.16
C VAL A 55 -0.01 -6.92 -4.21
N GLN A 56 0.39 -8.11 -4.67
CA GLN A 56 0.42 -9.31 -3.84
C GLN A 56 1.36 -9.14 -2.64
N ALA A 57 2.59 -8.68 -2.86
CA ALA A 57 3.55 -8.48 -1.77
C ALA A 57 3.06 -7.45 -0.74
N LEU A 58 2.39 -6.38 -1.19
CA LEU A 58 1.81 -5.36 -0.30
C LEU A 58 0.60 -5.89 0.46
N ALA A 59 -0.26 -6.67 -0.20
CA ALA A 59 -1.39 -7.33 0.44
C ALA A 59 -0.92 -8.29 1.53
N GLU A 60 0.06 -9.15 1.25
CA GLU A 60 0.66 -10.06 2.22
C GLU A 60 1.21 -9.31 3.44
N LEU A 61 1.88 -8.17 3.22
CA LEU A 61 2.38 -7.34 4.31
C LEU A 61 1.26 -6.78 5.19
N VAL A 62 0.15 -6.35 4.59
CA VAL A 62 -1.04 -5.83 5.31
C VAL A 62 -1.74 -6.96 6.07
N GLU A 63 -1.91 -8.13 5.45
CA GLU A 63 -2.49 -9.32 6.09
C GLU A 63 -1.62 -9.82 7.25
N ALA A 64 -0.30 -9.76 7.11
CA ALA A 64 0.66 -10.03 8.17
C ALA A 64 0.71 -8.93 9.25
N ARG A 65 -0.20 -7.94 9.22
CA ARG A 65 -0.27 -6.80 10.15
C ARG A 65 1.07 -6.07 10.29
N PHE A 66 1.78 -5.89 9.18
CA PHE A 66 3.12 -5.27 9.16
C PHE A 66 4.17 -6.00 10.00
N GLY A 67 3.94 -7.27 10.36
CA GLY A 67 4.80 -8.06 11.23
C GLY A 67 4.59 -7.79 12.73
N GLU A 68 3.50 -7.13 13.12
CA GLU A 68 3.12 -6.86 14.52
C GLU A 68 1.98 -7.82 14.94
N ASP A 69 2.18 -8.56 16.05
CA ASP A 69 1.19 -9.47 16.67
C ASP A 69 0.00 -8.70 17.29
#